data_AF-A0AAD5TQT8-F1
#
_entry.id   AF-A0AAD5TQT8-F1
#
_cell.length_a   1.000
_cell.length_b   1.000
_cell.length_c   1.000
_cell.angle_alpha   90.00
_cell.angle_beta   90.00
_cell.angle_gamma   90.00
#
_symmetry.space_group_name_H-M   'P 1'
#
loop_
_entity.id
_entity.type
_entity.pdbx_description
1 polymer ?
#
loop_
_entity_poly.entity_id
_entity_poly.type
_entity_poly.pdbx_seq_one_letter_code
_entity_poly.pdbx_strand_id
1 'polypeptide(L)'
;MTSGSVSADAGPPAAPNPLVAAVTPYLPPFLVTLLHDPHVLAFVMALVASMGTFIGGVVVVVLAKLTAADPNSPATAKLMGVLQAFSAGVMLYITCFDLIPEATEILGGRECMGWFFAGVLAFGILEEVILPDEHGHDHDDDDAAGGGGGGGGGGAAAHRGNDDDDDAGAAASITAAGAEIPTHPGAVTDASSATPPPPPPPPPPVVVAGPSAKERRELLRSSFITFVALAMHNLPEGLGVYLSALSDIRLGSQLAMAILLHNIPEGMAVAIPLYAATGNATKVLWWTLVNGLAEPLGVVVGGALLHSYLSPALLSRCLAAVGGIMACISIHELQPTAIKYAGKGIATSSFFGGMLVCFAALEAVNEWFGGHVH
;
A
#
# COMPACT_ATOMS: atom_id res chain seq x y z
N MET A 1 -8.37 -72.46 12.95
CA MET A 1 -9.71 -71.89 12.67
C MET A 1 -10.20 -71.34 14.00
N THR A 2 -10.28 -70.04 14.27
CA THR A 2 -10.83 -68.94 13.46
C THR A 2 -10.10 -67.63 13.79
N SER A 3 -9.61 -66.93 12.77
CA SER A 3 -9.14 -65.55 12.87
C SER A 3 -10.34 -64.61 12.82
N GLY A 4 -10.64 -63.93 13.92
CA GLY A 4 -11.62 -62.85 13.95
C GLY A 4 -11.05 -61.61 13.26
N SER A 5 -11.53 -61.32 12.06
CA SER A 5 -11.28 -60.04 11.38
C SER A 5 -12.05 -58.95 12.11
N VAL A 6 -11.34 -58.03 12.76
CA VAL A 6 -11.88 -56.75 13.20
C VAL A 6 -12.19 -55.95 11.93
N SER A 7 -13.46 -55.92 11.54
CA SER A 7 -13.98 -54.98 10.57
C SER A 7 -13.81 -53.58 11.16
N ALA A 8 -12.92 -52.78 10.58
CA ALA A 8 -12.83 -51.35 10.84
C ALA A 8 -14.19 -50.74 10.49
N ASP A 9 -14.94 -50.37 11.52
CA ASP A 9 -16.17 -49.59 11.42
C ASP A 9 -15.75 -48.21 10.89
N ALA A 10 -15.81 -48.04 9.56
CA ALA A 10 -15.71 -46.73 8.95
C ALA A 10 -16.93 -45.96 9.41
N GLY A 11 -16.73 -44.99 10.31
CA GLY A 11 -17.78 -44.11 10.79
C GLY A 11 -18.57 -43.47 9.63
N PRO A 12 -19.74 -42.88 9.92
CA PRO A 12 -20.61 -42.32 8.89
C PRO A 12 -19.80 -41.41 7.96
N PRO A 13 -20.02 -41.48 6.64
CA PRO A 13 -19.31 -40.62 5.69
C PRO A 13 -19.48 -39.17 6.14
N ALA A 14 -18.36 -38.45 6.25
CA ALA A 14 -18.37 -37.04 6.61
C ALA A 14 -19.41 -36.31 5.75
N ALA A 15 -20.24 -35.49 6.38
CA ALA A 15 -21.29 -34.75 5.68
C ALA A 15 -20.68 -34.00 4.48
N PRO A 16 -21.34 -34.02 3.30
CA PRO A 16 -20.79 -33.38 2.11
C PRO A 16 -20.51 -31.90 2.42
N ASN A 17 -19.28 -31.47 2.13
CA ASN A 17 -18.81 -30.13 2.42
C ASN A 17 -19.80 -29.09 1.86
N PRO A 18 -20.35 -28.17 2.68
CA PRO A 18 -21.37 -27.22 2.24
C PRO A 18 -20.90 -26.31 1.10
N LEU A 19 -19.61 -25.94 1.04
CA LEU A 19 -19.05 -25.14 -0.05
C LEU A 19 -18.98 -25.94 -1.35
N VAL A 20 -18.46 -27.16 -1.29
CA VAL A 20 -18.41 -28.05 -2.46
C VAL A 20 -19.83 -28.42 -2.91
N ALA A 21 -20.74 -28.69 -1.99
CA ALA A 21 -22.14 -28.97 -2.27
C ALA A 21 -22.87 -27.79 -2.92
N ALA A 22 -22.54 -26.54 -2.54
CA ALA A 22 -23.12 -25.35 -3.15
C ALA A 22 -22.68 -25.15 -4.62
N VAL A 23 -21.44 -25.51 -4.97
CA VAL A 23 -20.92 -25.36 -6.34
C VAL A 23 -21.09 -26.61 -7.21
N THR A 24 -21.28 -27.79 -6.59
CA THR A 24 -21.46 -29.08 -7.28
C THR A 24 -22.50 -29.06 -8.39
N PRO A 25 -23.69 -28.41 -8.23
CA PRO A 25 -24.70 -28.36 -9.30
C PRO A 25 -24.25 -27.62 -10.57
N TYR A 26 -23.21 -26.78 -10.47
CA TYR A 26 -22.75 -25.91 -11.56
C TYR A 26 -21.48 -26.43 -12.25
N LEU A 27 -20.90 -27.52 -11.75
CA LEU A 27 -19.61 -28.03 -12.20
C LEU A 27 -19.73 -29.39 -12.91
N PRO A 28 -18.94 -29.63 -13.98
CA PRO A 28 -18.83 -30.96 -14.57
C PRO A 28 -18.28 -31.98 -13.56
N PRO A 29 -18.67 -33.27 -13.64
CA PRO A 29 -18.34 -34.29 -12.64
C PRO A 29 -16.83 -34.47 -12.36
N PHE A 30 -15.98 -34.24 -13.35
CA PHE A 30 -14.53 -34.34 -13.17
C PHE A 30 -13.98 -33.24 -12.25
N LEU A 31 -14.53 -32.01 -12.30
CA LEU A 31 -14.14 -30.92 -11.40
C LEU A 31 -14.64 -31.16 -9.99
N VAL A 32 -15.85 -31.71 -9.84
CA VAL A 32 -16.38 -32.11 -8.51
C VAL A 32 -15.50 -33.18 -7.88
N THR A 33 -15.03 -34.16 -8.67
CA THR A 33 -14.10 -35.19 -8.20
C THR A 33 -12.78 -34.58 -7.75
N LEU A 34 -12.25 -33.62 -8.52
CA LEU A 34 -11.02 -32.92 -8.18
C LEU A 34 -11.17 -32.08 -6.91
N LEU A 35 -12.32 -31.43 -6.69
CA LEU A 35 -12.62 -30.66 -5.49
C LEU A 35 -12.82 -31.53 -4.23
N HIS A 36 -12.96 -32.85 -4.34
CA HIS A 36 -12.93 -33.72 -3.17
C HIS A 36 -11.50 -34.00 -2.67
N ASP A 37 -10.47 -33.74 -3.49
CA ASP A 37 -9.08 -33.81 -3.04
C ASP A 37 -8.76 -32.59 -2.16
N PRO A 38 -8.35 -32.79 -0.90
CA PRO A 38 -8.13 -31.69 0.04
C PRO A 38 -6.97 -30.77 -0.38
N HIS A 39 -5.97 -31.29 -1.12
CA HIS A 39 -4.85 -30.49 -1.61
C HIS A 39 -5.28 -29.59 -2.78
N VAL A 40 -6.08 -30.12 -3.69
CA VAL A 40 -6.66 -29.33 -4.80
C VAL A 40 -7.56 -28.24 -4.22
N LEU A 41 -8.37 -28.60 -3.22
CA LEU A 41 -9.29 -27.66 -2.61
C LEU A 41 -8.56 -26.52 -1.89
N ALA A 42 -7.50 -26.82 -1.16
CA ALA A 42 -6.60 -25.82 -0.59
C ALA A 42 -5.98 -24.90 -1.66
N PHE A 43 -5.56 -25.46 -2.80
CA PHE A 43 -5.05 -24.68 -3.92
C PHE A 43 -6.12 -23.76 -4.52
N VAL A 44 -7.37 -24.23 -4.66
CA VAL A 44 -8.50 -23.41 -5.11
C VAL A 44 -8.80 -22.29 -4.10
N MET A 45 -8.75 -22.58 -2.80
CA MET A 45 -8.92 -21.56 -1.76
C MET A 45 -7.83 -20.49 -1.83
N ALA A 46 -6.56 -20.89 -2.02
CA ALA A 46 -5.47 -19.93 -2.21
C ALA A 46 -5.58 -19.14 -3.52
N LEU A 47 -6.13 -19.73 -4.59
CA LEU A 47 -6.47 -18.98 -5.79
C LEU A 47 -7.54 -17.92 -5.52
N VAL A 48 -8.58 -18.26 -4.76
CA VAL A 48 -9.59 -17.28 -4.34
C VAL A 48 -8.95 -16.18 -3.52
N ALA A 49 -8.16 -16.52 -2.51
CA ALA A 49 -7.45 -15.58 -1.66
C ALA A 49 -6.55 -14.62 -2.49
N SER A 50 -5.81 -15.15 -3.46
CA SER A 50 -4.92 -14.37 -4.33
C SER A 50 -5.63 -13.37 -5.24
N MET A 51 -6.94 -13.53 -5.46
CA MET A 51 -7.72 -12.57 -6.23
C MET A 51 -7.72 -11.19 -5.57
N GLY A 52 -7.53 -11.11 -4.26
CA GLY A 52 -7.50 -9.84 -3.53
C GLY A 52 -6.44 -8.90 -4.08
N THR A 53 -5.22 -9.40 -4.32
CA THR A 53 -4.08 -8.61 -4.80
C THR A 53 -4.35 -8.09 -6.20
N PHE A 54 -4.91 -8.95 -7.05
CA PHE A 54 -5.35 -8.54 -8.38
C PHE A 54 -6.48 -7.49 -8.33
N ILE A 55 -7.49 -7.70 -7.47
CA ILE A 55 -8.61 -6.77 -7.25
C ILE A 55 -8.08 -5.40 -6.79
N GLY A 56 -7.09 -5.35 -5.89
CA GLY A 56 -6.43 -4.11 -5.49
C GLY A 56 -5.87 -3.33 -6.68
N GLY A 57 -5.20 -4.01 -7.61
CA GLY A 57 -4.73 -3.41 -8.86
C GLY A 57 -5.87 -2.92 -9.77
N VAL A 58 -6.95 -3.69 -9.87
CA VAL A 58 -8.16 -3.29 -10.61
C VAL A 58 -8.79 -2.04 -10.00
N VAL A 59 -8.91 -1.97 -8.68
CA VAL A 59 -9.44 -0.80 -7.96
C VAL A 59 -8.65 0.45 -8.32
N VAL A 60 -7.32 0.40 -8.29
CA VAL A 60 -6.47 1.55 -8.67
C VAL A 60 -6.69 1.96 -10.12
N VAL A 61 -6.70 1.00 -11.06
CA VAL A 61 -6.90 1.28 -12.49
C VAL A 61 -8.29 1.87 -12.76
N VAL A 62 -9.33 1.32 -12.13
CA VAL A 62 -10.71 1.80 -12.29
C VAL A 62 -10.84 3.21 -11.72
N LEU A 63 -10.35 3.45 -10.50
CA LEU A 63 -10.37 4.79 -9.90
C LEU A 63 -9.61 5.80 -10.75
N ALA A 64 -8.44 5.43 -11.27
CA ALA A 64 -7.67 6.29 -12.16
C ALA A 64 -8.44 6.62 -13.45
N LYS A 65 -9.13 5.64 -14.05
CA LYS A 65 -9.94 5.88 -15.25
C LYS A 65 -11.18 6.73 -14.97
N LEU A 66 -11.90 6.46 -13.88
CA LEU A 66 -13.10 7.20 -13.48
C LEU A 66 -12.81 8.67 -13.16
N THR A 67 -11.63 8.93 -12.62
CA THR A 67 -11.18 10.30 -12.29
C THR A 67 -10.44 10.98 -13.44
N ALA A 68 -10.34 10.33 -14.62
CA ALA A 68 -9.52 10.78 -15.74
C ALA A 68 -8.09 11.18 -15.30
N ALA A 69 -7.52 10.38 -14.41
CA ALA A 69 -6.24 10.64 -13.76
C ALA A 69 -5.09 10.62 -14.77
N ASP A 70 -4.55 11.81 -15.05
CA ASP A 70 -3.28 11.98 -15.74
C ASP A 70 -2.13 11.69 -14.76
N PRO A 71 -1.25 10.71 -15.01
CA PRO A 71 -0.09 10.42 -14.16
C PRO A 71 0.83 11.63 -13.92
N ASN A 72 0.77 12.63 -14.81
CA ASN A 72 1.54 13.87 -14.70
C ASN A 72 0.83 14.97 -13.91
N SER A 73 -0.41 14.74 -13.46
CA SER A 73 -1.17 15.74 -12.72
C SER A 73 -0.92 15.65 -11.21
N PRO A 74 -0.72 16.78 -10.52
CA PRO A 74 -0.64 16.80 -9.06
C PRO A 74 -1.92 16.29 -8.37
N ALA A 75 -3.08 16.38 -9.03
CA ALA A 75 -4.32 15.81 -8.51
C ALA A 75 -4.26 14.27 -8.44
N THR A 76 -3.69 13.64 -9.46
CA THR A 76 -3.45 12.19 -9.50
C THR A 76 -2.45 11.79 -8.44
N ALA A 77 -1.33 12.50 -8.32
CA ALA A 77 -0.33 12.24 -7.29
C ALA A 77 -0.96 12.30 -5.89
N LYS A 78 -1.78 13.33 -5.61
CA LYS A 78 -2.52 13.46 -4.37
C LYS A 78 -3.50 12.30 -4.12
N LEU A 79 -4.28 11.90 -5.13
CA LEU A 79 -5.19 10.76 -5.03
C LEU A 79 -4.41 9.46 -4.72
N MET A 80 -3.31 9.23 -5.42
CA MET A 80 -2.43 8.08 -5.20
C MET A 80 -1.86 8.11 -3.78
N GLY A 81 -1.41 9.26 -3.27
CA GLY A 81 -0.97 9.40 -1.88
C GLY A 81 -2.07 9.11 -0.86
N VAL A 82 -3.31 9.53 -1.10
CA VAL A 82 -4.46 9.21 -0.23
C VAL A 82 -4.72 7.71 -0.18
N LEU A 83 -4.76 7.06 -1.35
CA LEU A 83 -4.97 5.61 -1.43
C LEU A 83 -3.80 4.83 -0.80
N GLN A 84 -2.57 5.35 -0.91
CA GLN A 84 -1.37 4.75 -0.33
C GLN A 84 -1.40 4.80 1.20
N ALA A 85 -1.74 5.97 1.78
CA ALA A 85 -1.91 6.10 3.23
C ALA A 85 -3.02 5.18 3.75
N PHE A 86 -4.15 5.13 3.05
CA PHE A 86 -5.25 4.22 3.40
C PHE A 86 -4.76 2.76 3.45
N SER A 87 -4.04 2.32 2.40
CA SER A 87 -3.47 0.97 2.34
C SER A 87 -2.48 0.69 3.47
N ALA A 88 -1.58 1.64 3.76
CA ALA A 88 -0.62 1.52 4.86
C ALA A 88 -1.31 1.36 6.22
N GLY A 89 -2.41 2.09 6.43
CA GLY A 89 -3.23 1.98 7.63
C GLY A 89 -3.86 0.60 7.77
N VAL A 90 -4.47 0.08 6.70
CA VAL A 90 -5.04 -1.27 6.68
C VAL A 90 -3.97 -2.32 6.98
N MET A 91 -2.83 -2.28 6.29
CA MET A 91 -1.73 -3.24 6.49
C MET A 91 -1.16 -3.20 7.91
N LEU A 92 -0.98 -2.01 8.50
CA LEU A 92 -0.52 -1.91 9.88
C LEU A 92 -1.57 -2.41 10.88
N TYR A 93 -2.87 -2.20 10.62
CA TYR A 93 -3.93 -2.75 11.44
C TYR A 93 -3.86 -4.27 11.49
N ILE A 94 -3.82 -4.93 10.32
CA ILE A 94 -3.74 -6.40 10.21
C ILE A 94 -2.51 -6.92 10.95
N THR A 95 -1.37 -6.25 10.79
CA THR A 95 -0.15 -6.62 11.50
C THR A 95 -0.33 -6.61 13.01
N CYS A 96 -0.87 -5.52 13.56
CA CYS A 96 -0.97 -5.30 15.00
C CYS A 96 -2.09 -6.09 15.68
N PHE A 97 -3.21 -6.32 14.98
CA PHE A 97 -4.43 -6.84 15.57
C PHE A 97 -4.82 -8.23 15.07
N ASP A 98 -4.13 -8.76 14.06
CA ASP A 98 -4.37 -10.09 13.51
C ASP A 98 -3.10 -10.95 13.59
N LEU A 99 -2.05 -10.59 12.82
CA LEU A 99 -0.84 -11.41 12.69
C LEU A 99 -0.03 -11.57 13.99
N ILE A 100 0.23 -10.47 14.70
CA ILE A 100 1.03 -10.50 15.92
C ILE A 100 0.29 -11.24 17.06
N PRO A 101 -1.00 -10.95 17.35
CA PRO A 101 -1.76 -11.70 18.35
C PRO A 101 -1.79 -13.21 18.06
N GLU A 102 -2.11 -13.61 16.83
CA GLU A 102 -2.17 -15.02 16.41
C GLU A 102 -0.82 -15.73 16.63
N ALA A 103 0.28 -15.11 16.16
CA ALA A 103 1.60 -15.69 16.34
C ALA A 103 2.03 -15.74 17.82
N THR A 104 1.57 -14.79 18.64
CA THR A 104 1.86 -14.72 20.07
C THR A 104 1.16 -15.82 20.85
N GLU A 105 -0.03 -16.25 20.43
CA GLU A 105 -0.76 -17.35 21.07
C GLU A 105 0.00 -18.68 20.97
N ILE A 106 0.60 -18.94 19.80
CA ILE A 106 1.32 -20.18 19.52
C ILE A 106 2.77 -20.15 20.06
N LEU A 107 3.49 -19.04 19.90
CA LEU A 107 4.92 -18.94 20.24
C LEU A 107 5.20 -18.36 21.63
N GLY A 108 4.26 -17.61 22.19
CA GLY A 108 4.51 -16.70 23.30
C GLY A 108 5.20 -15.41 22.87
N GLY A 109 4.95 -14.33 23.61
CA GLY A 109 5.32 -12.97 23.20
C GLY A 109 6.82 -12.76 22.96
N ARG A 110 7.71 -13.40 23.74
CA ARG A 110 9.16 -13.23 23.58
C ARG A 110 9.68 -13.80 22.26
N GLU A 111 9.26 -15.00 21.89
CA GLU A 111 9.67 -15.63 20.64
C GLU A 111 9.04 -14.91 19.46
N CYS A 112 7.75 -14.57 19.55
CA CYS A 112 7.05 -13.80 18.51
C CYS A 112 7.75 -12.47 18.22
N MET A 113 8.10 -11.68 19.24
CA MET A 113 8.82 -10.40 19.05
C MET A 113 10.21 -10.61 18.43
N GLY A 114 10.91 -11.69 18.79
CA GLY A 114 12.19 -12.04 18.18
C GLY A 114 12.09 -12.23 16.67
N TRP A 115 11.07 -12.97 16.22
CA TRP A 115 10.82 -13.18 14.79
C TRP A 115 10.30 -11.93 14.08
N PHE A 116 9.44 -11.14 14.74
CA PHE A 116 9.00 -9.85 14.22
C PHE A 116 10.19 -8.93 13.89
N PHE A 117 11.11 -8.74 14.83
CA PHE A 117 12.30 -7.92 14.57
C PHE A 117 13.28 -8.56 13.58
N ALA A 118 13.34 -9.89 13.51
CA ALA A 118 14.10 -10.56 12.45
C ALA A 118 13.53 -10.24 11.06
N GLY A 119 12.20 -10.14 10.95
CA GLY A 119 11.51 -9.66 9.76
C GLY A 119 11.83 -8.22 9.39
N VAL A 120 11.77 -7.30 10.37
CA VAL A 120 12.20 -5.90 10.21
C VAL A 120 13.63 -5.81 9.67
N LEU A 121 14.55 -6.59 10.25
CA LEU A 121 15.94 -6.64 9.80
C LEU A 121 16.06 -7.22 8.39
N ALA A 122 15.32 -8.28 8.08
CA ALA A 122 15.30 -8.89 6.76
C ALA A 122 14.79 -7.91 5.69
N PHE A 123 13.78 -7.09 6.00
CA PHE A 123 13.32 -6.03 5.11
C PHE A 123 14.41 -4.98 4.87
N GLY A 124 15.10 -4.51 5.92
CA GLY A 124 16.21 -3.57 5.75
C GLY A 124 17.34 -4.13 4.89
N ILE A 125 17.68 -5.42 5.04
CA ILE A 125 18.65 -6.10 4.17
C ILE A 125 18.13 -6.20 2.73
N LEU A 126 16.86 -6.55 2.54
CA LEU A 126 16.24 -6.65 1.22
C LEU A 126 16.28 -5.30 0.51
N GLU A 127 15.96 -4.22 1.23
CA GLU A 127 16.01 -2.85 0.72
C GLU A 127 17.44 -2.50 0.28
N GLU A 128 18.45 -2.74 1.13
CA GLU A 128 19.85 -2.46 0.82
C GLU A 128 20.39 -3.31 -0.34
N VAL A 129 20.02 -4.59 -0.41
CA VAL A 129 20.52 -5.53 -1.44
C VAL A 129 19.88 -5.24 -2.79
N ILE A 130 18.58 -4.95 -2.82
CA ILE A 130 17.89 -4.60 -4.05
C ILE A 130 18.31 -3.19 -4.49
N LEU A 131 18.62 -2.32 -3.54
CA LEU A 131 18.87 -0.90 -3.77
C LEU A 131 20.02 -0.36 -2.93
N PRO A 132 21.26 -0.72 -3.28
CA PRO A 132 22.41 -0.07 -2.68
C PRO A 132 22.31 1.43 -3.00
N ASP A 133 22.47 2.27 -1.98
CA ASP A 133 22.45 3.72 -2.16
C ASP A 133 23.44 4.10 -3.27
N GLU A 134 22.94 4.62 -4.39
CA GLU A 134 23.75 5.42 -5.30
C GLU A 134 24.07 6.72 -4.55
N HIS A 135 25.09 6.66 -3.66
CA HIS A 135 25.77 7.83 -3.18
C HIS A 135 26.16 8.68 -4.39
N GLY A 136 25.76 9.95 -4.34
CA GLY A 136 25.76 10.88 -5.45
C GLY A 136 27.05 10.85 -6.28
N HIS A 137 26.87 10.60 -7.57
CA HIS A 137 27.51 11.45 -8.55
C HIS A 137 26.46 12.43 -9.03
N ASP A 138 26.24 13.48 -8.22
CA ASP A 138 25.86 14.78 -8.75
C ASP A 138 27.03 15.22 -9.66
N HIS A 139 27.07 14.69 -10.87
CA HIS A 139 27.64 15.45 -11.95
C HIS A 139 26.58 16.49 -12.27
N ASP A 140 26.75 17.65 -11.64
CA ASP A 140 26.39 18.92 -12.25
C ASP A 140 26.96 18.88 -13.67
N ASP A 141 26.17 18.45 -14.64
CA ASP A 141 26.41 18.74 -16.06
C ASP A 141 26.05 20.22 -16.28
N ASP A 142 26.78 21.09 -15.59
CA ASP A 142 27.14 22.42 -16.04
C ASP A 142 28.26 22.27 -17.07
N ASP A 143 28.01 21.54 -18.17
CA ASP A 143 28.80 21.67 -19.38
C ASP A 143 28.07 22.60 -20.34
N ALA A 144 28.17 23.87 -20.00
CA ALA A 144 28.32 24.94 -20.97
C ALA A 144 29.52 24.63 -21.89
N ALA A 145 29.29 23.85 -22.94
CA ALA A 145 30.18 23.82 -24.10
C ALA A 145 29.94 25.06 -24.96
N GLY A 146 30.82 26.05 -24.77
CA GLY A 146 30.83 27.32 -25.46
C GLY A 146 31.03 27.23 -26.98
N GLY A 147 30.51 28.26 -27.65
CA GLY A 147 30.58 28.43 -29.09
C GLY A 147 30.41 29.88 -29.57
N GLY A 148 31.04 30.84 -28.89
CA GLY A 148 31.56 32.07 -29.51
C GLY A 148 30.62 33.26 -29.74
N GLY A 149 31.01 34.41 -29.18
CA GLY A 149 30.93 35.68 -29.90
C GLY A 149 30.29 36.87 -29.20
N GLY A 150 31.12 37.63 -28.46
CA GLY A 150 31.17 39.09 -28.66
C GLY A 150 30.37 40.01 -27.73
N GLY A 151 31.10 40.70 -26.85
CA GLY A 151 31.08 42.17 -26.88
C GLY A 151 30.43 42.92 -25.73
N GLY A 152 31.28 43.52 -24.87
CA GLY A 152 31.05 44.78 -24.15
C GLY A 152 30.05 44.73 -22.99
N GLY A 153 30.31 45.19 -21.78
CA GLY A 153 31.32 46.10 -21.27
C GLY A 153 30.71 46.84 -20.07
N GLY A 154 31.50 47.05 -19.02
CA GLY A 154 31.32 48.18 -18.10
C GLY A 154 30.72 47.90 -16.71
N GLY A 155 31.53 48.20 -15.68
CA GLY A 155 31.12 48.86 -14.43
C GLY A 155 30.52 47.94 -13.36
N ALA A 156 31.26 47.50 -12.33
CA ALA A 156 31.69 48.25 -11.14
C ALA A 156 30.63 48.36 -10.02
N ALA A 157 31.13 48.14 -8.79
CA ALA A 157 30.56 48.40 -7.46
C ALA A 157 29.46 47.43 -6.99
N ALA A 158 29.74 46.49 -6.08
CA ALA A 158 29.94 46.70 -4.63
C ALA A 158 28.65 47.15 -3.91
N HIS A 159 28.03 46.28 -3.11
CA HIS A 159 27.93 46.50 -1.66
C HIS A 159 27.37 45.27 -0.91
N ARG A 160 27.92 45.09 0.29
CA ARG A 160 27.53 44.28 1.47
C ARG A 160 26.01 44.10 1.63
N GLY A 161 25.46 43.03 2.20
CA GLY A 161 25.98 42.13 3.23
C GLY A 161 25.00 42.14 4.42
N ASN A 162 24.89 40.97 5.06
CA ASN A 162 24.31 40.65 6.37
C ASN A 162 22.78 40.66 6.49
N ASP A 163 22.18 39.50 6.81
CA ASP A 163 21.90 38.98 8.18
C ASP A 163 20.60 39.64 8.67
N ASP A 164 19.70 39.04 9.43
CA ASP A 164 19.45 37.71 9.96
C ASP A 164 18.06 37.86 10.62
N ASP A 165 17.47 36.73 10.97
CA ASP A 165 16.51 36.57 12.07
C ASP A 165 15.07 37.07 11.92
N ASP A 166 14.18 36.08 11.84
CA ASP A 166 13.19 35.77 12.87
C ASP A 166 12.49 36.95 13.55
N ASP A 167 11.16 37.03 13.42
CA ASP A 167 10.35 36.66 14.58
C ASP A 167 8.88 36.38 14.27
N ALA A 168 8.35 35.51 15.11
CA ALA A 168 6.97 35.08 15.17
C ALA A 168 6.07 36.11 15.85
N GLY A 169 4.76 35.99 15.56
CA GLY A 169 3.79 35.92 16.65
C GLY A 169 2.99 37.18 17.01
N ALA A 170 1.67 36.92 17.13
CA ALA A 170 0.68 37.62 17.94
C ALA A 170 0.25 39.04 17.46
N ALA A 171 -0.93 39.19 16.85
CA ALA A 171 -2.28 39.14 17.43
C ALA A 171 -2.71 40.43 18.15
N ALA A 172 -3.88 40.92 17.73
CA ALA A 172 -4.79 41.85 18.39
C ALA A 172 -4.24 43.29 18.60
N SER A 173 -4.92 44.35 18.19
CA SER A 173 -6.30 44.65 18.59
C SER A 173 -6.77 45.93 17.90
N ILE A 174 -8.07 45.98 17.65
CA ILE A 174 -8.80 47.12 17.11
C ILE A 174 -9.05 48.10 18.24
N THR A 175 -8.59 49.35 18.10
CA THR A 175 -9.15 50.50 18.81
C THR A 175 -9.28 51.68 17.86
N ALA A 176 -10.51 51.97 17.47
CA ALA A 176 -10.90 53.20 16.80
C ALA A 176 -11.08 54.31 17.83
N ALA A 177 -10.45 55.47 17.62
CA ALA A 177 -10.91 56.77 18.12
C ALA A 177 -10.07 57.90 17.50
N GLY A 178 -10.73 59.01 17.19
CA GLY A 178 -10.07 60.32 17.14
C GLY A 178 -10.10 61.01 15.79
N ALA A 179 -11.19 61.75 15.55
CA ALA A 179 -11.33 62.70 14.46
C ALA A 179 -10.39 63.90 14.63
N GLU A 180 -9.81 64.40 13.53
CA GLU A 180 -9.56 65.83 13.33
C GLU A 180 -9.73 66.18 11.85
N ILE A 181 -10.61 67.14 11.57
CA ILE A 181 -10.83 67.78 10.27
C ILE A 181 -10.08 69.11 10.28
N PRO A 182 -9.09 69.34 9.39
CA PRO A 182 -8.62 70.67 9.09
C PRO A 182 -9.28 71.20 7.81
N THR A 183 -10.00 72.29 8.00
CA THR A 183 -10.58 73.16 6.97
C THR A 183 -9.51 73.88 6.17
N HIS A 184 -9.47 73.69 4.85
CA HIS A 184 -8.98 74.73 3.92
C HIS A 184 -9.69 74.63 2.55
N PRO A 185 -10.22 75.74 2.02
CA PRO A 185 -10.86 75.78 0.71
C PRO A 185 -9.82 76.07 -0.38
N GLY A 186 -9.63 75.14 -1.32
CA GLY A 186 -8.71 75.36 -2.42
C GLY A 186 -8.82 74.31 -3.52
N ALA A 187 -9.20 74.77 -4.71
CA ALA A 187 -9.04 74.12 -6.01
C ALA A 187 -9.80 72.81 -6.26
N VAL A 188 -11.06 72.94 -6.71
CA VAL A 188 -11.67 71.93 -7.59
C VAL A 188 -10.89 71.97 -8.90
N THR A 189 -10.03 70.98 -9.12
CA THR A 189 -9.50 70.67 -10.45
C THR A 189 -10.20 69.41 -10.93
N ASP A 190 -10.77 69.48 -12.13
CA ASP A 190 -11.44 68.38 -12.81
C ASP A 190 -10.46 67.22 -13.02
N ALA A 191 -10.50 66.24 -12.13
CA ALA A 191 -9.86 64.93 -12.31
C ALA A 191 -10.93 63.90 -12.69
N SER A 192 -11.57 64.08 -13.84
CA SER A 192 -12.48 63.09 -14.43
C SER A 192 -12.07 62.79 -15.86
N SER A 193 -11.07 61.92 -16.02
CA SER A 193 -10.82 61.17 -17.28
C SER A 193 -9.67 60.15 -17.21
N ALA A 194 -9.02 59.94 -16.07
CA ALA A 194 -8.03 58.86 -15.96
C ALA A 194 -8.75 57.51 -15.75
N THR A 195 -8.90 56.75 -16.84
CA THR A 195 -9.27 55.34 -16.75
C THR A 195 -8.18 54.58 -16.00
N PRO A 196 -8.52 53.69 -15.04
CA PRO A 196 -7.53 52.89 -14.35
C PRO A 196 -6.79 51.99 -15.36
N PRO A 197 -5.47 51.76 -15.16
CA PRO A 197 -4.73 50.86 -16.03
C PRO A 197 -5.38 49.46 -16.01
N PRO A 198 -5.37 48.74 -17.14
CA PRO A 198 -5.92 47.40 -17.19
C PRO A 198 -5.22 46.51 -16.16
N PRO A 199 -5.95 45.60 -15.50
CA PRO A 199 -5.34 44.66 -14.57
C PRO A 199 -4.24 43.87 -15.29
N PRO A 200 -3.14 43.53 -14.60
CA PRO A 200 -2.11 42.70 -15.20
C PRO A 200 -2.74 41.40 -15.71
N PRO A 201 -2.26 40.87 -16.84
CA PRO A 201 -2.75 39.61 -17.35
C PRO A 201 -2.64 38.55 -16.25
N PRO A 202 -3.63 37.64 -16.13
CA PRO A 202 -3.55 36.56 -15.17
C PRO A 202 -2.23 35.81 -15.39
N PRO A 203 -1.53 35.41 -14.31
CA PRO A 203 -0.32 34.61 -14.47
C PRO A 203 -0.65 33.41 -15.35
N PRO A 204 0.27 33.00 -16.25
CA PRO A 204 0.06 31.80 -17.04
C PRO A 204 -0.31 30.65 -16.10
N PRO A 205 -1.25 29.77 -16.50
CA PRO A 205 -1.61 28.63 -15.68
C PRO A 205 -0.31 27.92 -15.30
N VAL A 206 -0.07 27.75 -14.00
CA VAL A 206 1.07 26.99 -13.51
C VAL A 206 0.87 25.56 -14.02
N VAL A 207 1.52 25.24 -15.13
CA VAL A 207 1.62 23.88 -15.63
C VAL A 207 2.51 23.17 -14.62
N VAL A 208 1.89 22.57 -13.61
CA VAL A 208 2.62 21.70 -12.69
C VAL A 208 3.16 20.56 -13.53
N ALA A 209 4.47 20.56 -13.73
CA ALA A 209 5.15 19.53 -14.50
C ALA A 209 4.88 18.16 -13.85
N GLY A 210 4.69 17.13 -14.68
CA GLY A 210 4.61 15.76 -14.21
C GLY A 210 5.88 15.33 -13.44
N PRO A 211 5.85 14.14 -12.82
CA PRO A 211 6.97 13.68 -12.01
C PRO A 211 8.27 13.70 -12.83
N SER A 212 9.30 14.31 -12.25
CA SER A 212 10.64 14.35 -12.81
C SER A 212 11.15 12.93 -13.08
N ALA A 213 12.19 12.81 -13.93
CA ALA A 213 12.78 11.50 -14.22
C ALA A 213 13.26 10.77 -12.94
N LYS A 214 13.76 11.53 -11.96
CA LYS A 214 14.15 11.04 -10.64
C LYS A 214 12.95 10.49 -9.86
N GLU A 215 11.86 11.27 -9.74
CA GLU A 215 10.64 10.84 -9.03
C GLU A 215 9.98 9.61 -9.66
N ARG A 216 9.96 9.52 -11.00
CA ARG A 216 9.46 8.33 -11.69
C ARG A 216 10.30 7.09 -11.38
N ARG A 217 11.63 7.24 -11.29
CA ARG A 217 12.54 6.15 -10.90
C ARG A 217 12.30 5.75 -9.44
N GLU A 218 12.12 6.70 -8.53
CA GLU A 218 11.78 6.45 -7.12
C GLU A 218 10.45 5.69 -6.97
N LEU A 219 9.41 6.07 -7.71
CA LEU A 219 8.12 5.38 -7.70
C LEU A 219 8.21 3.95 -8.25
N LEU A 220 8.90 3.75 -9.39
CA LEU A 220 9.13 2.41 -9.94
C LEU A 220 9.95 1.53 -8.98
N ARG A 221 10.94 2.13 -8.32
CA ARG A 221 11.76 1.49 -7.28
C ARG A 221 10.86 1.04 -6.13
N SER A 222 10.07 1.95 -5.55
CA SER A 222 9.16 1.64 -4.45
C SER A 222 8.14 0.54 -4.83
N SER A 223 7.56 0.60 -6.04
CA SER A 223 6.69 -0.48 -6.54
C SER A 223 7.40 -1.83 -6.61
N PHE A 224 8.65 -1.86 -7.04
CA PHE A 224 9.40 -3.11 -7.19
C PHE A 224 9.78 -3.72 -5.84
N ILE A 225 10.25 -2.91 -4.88
CA ILE A 225 10.52 -3.38 -3.51
C ILE A 225 9.25 -3.95 -2.90
N THR A 226 8.16 -3.17 -2.97
CA THR A 226 6.86 -3.56 -2.42
C THR A 226 6.40 -4.85 -3.08
N PHE A 227 6.53 -4.98 -4.40
CA PHE A 227 6.21 -6.22 -5.12
C PHE A 227 7.02 -7.43 -4.61
N VAL A 228 8.34 -7.30 -4.44
CA VAL A 228 9.16 -8.44 -3.98
C VAL A 228 8.83 -8.80 -2.53
N ALA A 229 8.70 -7.80 -1.66
CA ALA A 229 8.42 -8.01 -0.24
C ALA A 229 7.03 -8.61 -0.02
N LEU A 230 6.00 -8.16 -0.75
CA LEU A 230 4.67 -8.77 -0.75
C LEU A 230 4.71 -10.19 -1.29
N ALA A 231 5.41 -10.45 -2.41
CA ALA A 231 5.51 -11.84 -2.92
C ALA A 231 6.14 -12.80 -1.88
N MET A 232 7.05 -12.31 -1.03
CA MET A 232 7.61 -13.08 0.08
C MET A 232 6.64 -13.24 1.27
N HIS A 233 5.68 -12.33 1.43
CA HIS A 233 4.62 -12.35 2.44
C HIS A 233 3.51 -13.35 2.06
N ASN A 234 3.01 -13.29 0.81
CA ASN A 234 1.91 -14.12 0.32
C ASN A 234 2.25 -15.62 0.31
N LEU A 235 3.55 -15.98 0.28
CA LEU A 235 3.97 -17.38 0.30
C LEU A 235 3.64 -18.09 1.64
N PRO A 236 4.05 -17.56 2.81
CA PRO A 236 3.56 -18.00 4.13
C PRO A 236 2.04 -18.05 4.29
N GLU A 237 1.30 -17.12 3.69
CA GLU A 237 -0.16 -17.10 3.77
C GLU A 237 -0.79 -18.26 2.99
N GLY A 238 -0.30 -18.52 1.78
CA GLY A 238 -0.68 -19.71 1.01
C GLY A 238 -0.41 -21.01 1.78
N LEU A 239 0.71 -21.08 2.51
CA LEU A 239 0.99 -22.19 3.43
C LEU A 239 -0.02 -22.28 4.58
N GLY A 240 -0.45 -21.14 5.12
CA GLY A 240 -1.49 -21.06 6.14
C GLY A 240 -2.84 -21.59 5.63
N VAL A 241 -3.29 -21.14 4.45
CA VAL A 241 -4.51 -21.65 3.79
C VAL A 241 -4.41 -23.15 3.60
N TYR A 242 -3.26 -23.65 3.14
CA TYR A 242 -3.03 -25.07 2.96
C TYR A 242 -3.21 -25.87 4.25
N LEU A 243 -2.51 -25.49 5.33
CA LEU A 243 -2.58 -26.20 6.60
C LEU A 243 -3.98 -26.14 7.23
N SER A 244 -4.64 -24.98 7.16
CA SER A 244 -5.99 -24.80 7.67
C SER A 244 -6.99 -25.64 6.90
N ALA A 245 -6.93 -25.62 5.56
CA ALA A 245 -7.84 -26.39 4.70
C ALA A 245 -7.66 -27.91 4.85
N LEU A 246 -6.45 -28.39 5.12
CA LEU A 246 -6.20 -29.80 5.45
C LEU A 246 -6.73 -30.19 6.84
N SER A 247 -6.79 -29.24 7.77
CA SER A 247 -7.24 -29.50 9.14
C SER A 247 -8.76 -29.49 9.23
N ASP A 248 -9.38 -28.41 8.76
CA ASP A 248 -10.83 -28.27 8.67
C ASP A 248 -11.18 -27.30 7.55
N ILE A 249 -12.13 -27.70 6.72
CA ILE A 249 -12.48 -26.93 5.53
C ILE A 249 -13.12 -25.59 5.83
N ARG A 250 -13.89 -25.51 6.93
CA ARG A 250 -14.50 -24.28 7.39
C ARG A 250 -13.40 -23.32 7.79
N LEU A 251 -12.42 -23.78 8.59
CA LEU A 251 -11.25 -22.98 8.97
C LEU A 251 -10.46 -22.51 7.74
N GLY A 252 -10.17 -23.41 6.80
CA GLY A 252 -9.48 -23.06 5.56
C GLY A 252 -10.23 -22.00 4.72
N SER A 253 -11.56 -22.15 4.58
CA SER A 253 -12.37 -21.20 3.84
C SER A 253 -12.51 -19.83 4.53
N GLN A 254 -12.56 -19.81 5.86
CA GLN A 254 -12.58 -18.59 6.66
C GLN A 254 -11.27 -17.83 6.50
N LEU A 255 -10.14 -18.54 6.65
CA LEU A 255 -8.82 -17.97 6.47
C LEU A 255 -8.61 -17.46 5.05
N ALA A 256 -9.00 -18.21 4.02
CA ALA A 256 -8.91 -17.77 2.63
C ALA A 256 -9.75 -16.51 2.34
N MET A 257 -10.90 -16.35 2.99
CA MET A 257 -11.73 -15.14 2.87
C MET A 257 -11.10 -13.94 3.59
N ALA A 258 -10.52 -14.15 4.78
CA ALA A 258 -9.77 -13.11 5.48
C ALA A 258 -8.58 -12.65 4.62
N ILE A 259 -7.86 -13.60 4.02
CA ILE A 259 -6.72 -13.34 3.14
C ILE A 259 -7.13 -12.58 1.88
N LEU A 260 -8.23 -13.00 1.23
CA LEU A 260 -8.80 -12.26 0.11
C LEU A 260 -8.97 -10.77 0.41
N LEU A 261 -9.48 -10.43 1.59
CA LEU A 261 -9.79 -9.05 1.95
C LEU A 261 -8.53 -8.24 2.28
N HIS A 262 -7.55 -8.81 2.97
CA HIS A 262 -6.30 -8.09 3.24
C HIS A 262 -5.43 -7.90 2.00
N ASN A 263 -5.56 -8.79 1.02
CA ASN A 263 -4.78 -8.74 -0.20
C ASN A 263 -5.17 -7.57 -1.10
N ILE A 264 -6.39 -7.02 -0.94
CA ILE A 264 -6.83 -5.85 -1.71
C ILE A 264 -5.91 -4.64 -1.43
N PRO A 265 -5.71 -4.22 -0.17
CA PRO A 265 -4.70 -3.23 0.21
C PRO A 265 -3.31 -3.55 -0.37
N GLU A 266 -2.83 -4.78 -0.25
CA GLU A 266 -1.52 -5.16 -0.77
C GLU A 266 -1.37 -4.95 -2.28
N GLY A 267 -2.40 -5.37 -3.03
CA GLY A 267 -2.50 -5.09 -4.46
C GLY A 267 -2.46 -3.59 -4.76
N MET A 268 -3.13 -2.77 -3.94
CA MET A 268 -3.08 -1.31 -4.06
C MET A 268 -1.68 -0.76 -3.78
N ALA A 269 -0.98 -1.26 -2.76
CA ALA A 269 0.36 -0.81 -2.38
C ALA A 269 1.39 -0.95 -3.53
N VAL A 270 1.29 -2.02 -4.34
CA VAL A 270 2.10 -2.18 -5.56
C VAL A 270 1.59 -1.28 -6.69
N ALA A 271 0.27 -1.28 -6.90
CA ALA A 271 -0.38 -0.65 -8.04
C ALA A 271 -0.29 0.88 -8.06
N ILE A 272 -0.41 1.53 -6.90
CA ILE A 272 -0.45 2.98 -6.75
C ILE A 272 0.84 3.65 -7.28
N PRO A 273 2.03 3.34 -6.74
CA PRO A 273 3.27 3.92 -7.24
C PRO A 273 3.56 3.50 -8.69
N LEU A 274 3.13 2.31 -9.11
CA LEU A 274 3.38 1.81 -10.46
C LEU A 274 2.54 2.56 -11.49
N TYR A 275 1.28 2.83 -11.17
CA TYR A 275 0.41 3.64 -12.00
C TYR A 275 0.87 5.10 -12.03
N ALA A 276 1.22 5.68 -10.87
CA ALA A 276 1.75 7.04 -10.79
C ALA A 276 3.01 7.22 -11.64
N ALA A 277 3.87 6.20 -11.72
CA ALA A 277 5.09 6.25 -12.52
C ALA A 277 4.89 6.02 -14.02
N THR A 278 3.91 5.18 -14.41
CA THR A 278 3.83 4.65 -15.78
C THR A 278 2.55 4.99 -16.53
N GLY A 279 1.45 5.30 -15.83
CA GLY A 279 0.10 5.40 -16.40
C GLY A 279 -0.41 4.12 -17.07
N ASN A 280 0.31 3.01 -16.96
CA ASN A 280 0.02 1.82 -17.75
C ASN A 280 -0.83 0.83 -16.93
N ALA A 281 -2.15 0.87 -17.19
CA ALA A 281 -3.10 -0.03 -16.56
C ALA A 281 -2.76 -1.52 -16.77
N THR A 282 -2.34 -1.92 -17.96
CA THR A 282 -1.97 -3.32 -18.24
C THR A 282 -0.78 -3.75 -17.41
N LYS A 283 0.24 -2.89 -17.27
CA LYS A 283 1.41 -3.18 -16.44
C LYS A 283 1.02 -3.35 -14.97
N VAL A 284 0.15 -2.48 -14.45
CA VAL A 284 -0.40 -2.58 -13.09
C VAL A 284 -1.10 -3.91 -12.88
N LEU A 285 -2.07 -4.24 -13.74
CA LEU A 285 -2.82 -5.49 -13.64
C LEU A 285 -1.92 -6.72 -13.75
N TRP A 286 -0.87 -6.66 -14.57
CA TRP A 286 0.05 -7.77 -14.73
C TRP A 286 0.94 -7.96 -13.50
N TRP A 287 1.44 -6.87 -12.92
CA TRP A 287 2.24 -6.93 -11.69
C TRP A 287 1.41 -7.44 -10.52
N THR A 288 0.18 -6.94 -10.32
CA THR A 288 -0.65 -7.42 -9.20
C THR A 288 -1.12 -8.85 -9.39
N LEU A 289 -1.38 -9.29 -10.63
CA LEU A 289 -1.69 -10.70 -10.90
C LEU A 289 -0.50 -11.59 -10.56
N VAL A 290 0.69 -11.28 -11.10
CA VAL A 290 1.89 -12.09 -10.86
C VAL A 290 2.25 -12.12 -9.38
N ASN A 291 2.06 -11.01 -8.66
CA ASN A 291 2.27 -10.95 -7.22
C ASN A 291 1.33 -11.92 -6.48
N GLY A 292 0.02 -11.87 -6.78
CA GLY A 292 -0.96 -12.77 -6.15
C GLY A 292 -0.68 -14.25 -6.38
N LEU A 293 0.00 -14.64 -7.47
CA LEU A 293 0.39 -16.03 -7.70
C LEU A 293 1.37 -16.60 -6.65
N ALA A 294 1.94 -15.77 -5.78
CA ALA A 294 2.78 -16.22 -4.68
C ALA A 294 2.04 -17.08 -3.64
N GLU A 295 0.75 -16.83 -3.39
CA GLU A 295 -0.09 -17.65 -2.51
C GLU A 295 -0.31 -19.09 -2.99
N PRO A 296 -0.84 -19.33 -4.21
CA PRO A 296 -0.99 -20.68 -4.73
C PRO A 296 0.38 -21.36 -4.90
N LEU A 297 1.46 -20.60 -5.16
CA LEU A 297 2.81 -21.13 -5.12
C LEU A 297 3.19 -21.60 -3.69
N GLY A 298 2.82 -20.86 -2.65
CA GLY A 298 2.95 -21.26 -1.25
C GLY A 298 2.27 -22.59 -0.98
N VAL A 299 1.04 -22.80 -1.47
CA VAL A 299 0.34 -24.10 -1.38
C VAL A 299 1.12 -25.22 -2.07
N VAL A 300 1.62 -24.99 -3.29
CA VAL A 300 2.39 -26.00 -4.04
C VAL A 300 3.67 -26.36 -3.30
N VAL A 301 4.40 -25.36 -2.79
CA VAL A 301 5.63 -25.57 -2.01
C VAL A 301 5.31 -26.32 -0.70
N GLY A 302 4.23 -25.94 -0.01
CA GLY A 302 3.77 -26.59 1.22
C GLY A 302 3.39 -28.05 1.00
N GLY A 303 2.58 -28.31 -0.01
CA GLY A 303 2.10 -29.65 -0.31
C GLY A 303 3.15 -30.58 -0.88
N ALA A 304 4.04 -30.08 -1.75
CA ALA A 304 5.02 -30.93 -2.42
C ALA A 304 6.36 -31.07 -1.67
N LEU A 305 6.80 -30.05 -0.92
CA LEU A 305 8.18 -29.99 -0.42
C LEU A 305 8.27 -29.94 1.12
N LEU A 306 7.27 -29.35 1.78
CA LEU A 306 7.39 -29.00 3.20
C LEU A 306 6.39 -29.71 4.12
N HIS A 307 5.45 -30.51 3.60
CA HIS A 307 4.39 -31.13 4.43
C HIS A 307 4.91 -31.83 5.69
N SER A 308 6.07 -32.50 5.63
CA SER A 308 6.69 -33.18 6.77
C SER A 308 7.39 -32.27 7.78
N TYR A 309 7.63 -31.00 7.43
CA TYR A 309 8.34 -30.00 8.25
C TYR A 309 7.44 -28.85 8.71
N LEU A 310 6.25 -28.72 8.13
CA LEU A 310 5.27 -27.71 8.51
C LEU A 310 4.71 -28.03 9.90
N SER A 311 4.99 -27.14 10.85
CA SER A 311 4.39 -27.15 12.18
C SER A 311 3.69 -25.81 12.43
N PRO A 312 2.65 -25.76 13.28
CA PRO A 312 2.00 -24.50 13.65
C PRO A 312 3.01 -23.45 14.13
N ALA A 313 3.99 -23.87 14.95
CA ALA A 313 5.06 -22.99 15.40
C ALA A 313 5.90 -22.42 14.24
N LEU A 314 6.27 -23.23 13.25
CA LEU A 314 7.01 -22.71 12.08
C LEU A 314 6.18 -21.68 11.31
N LEU A 315 4.88 -21.94 11.11
CA LEU A 315 3.99 -21.00 10.45
C LEU A 315 3.90 -19.69 11.24
N SER A 316 3.69 -19.74 12.56
CA SER A 316 3.65 -18.54 13.41
C SER A 316 4.97 -17.75 13.41
N ARG A 317 6.13 -18.42 13.29
CA ARG A 317 7.42 -17.73 13.15
C ARG A 317 7.51 -16.98 11.82
N CYS A 318 7.05 -17.61 10.74
CA CYS A 318 6.96 -16.98 9.43
C CYS A 318 6.00 -15.78 9.49
N LEU A 319 4.79 -15.94 10.04
CA LEU A 319 3.80 -14.88 10.18
C LEU A 319 4.32 -13.71 11.04
N ALA A 320 5.00 -13.99 12.16
CA ALA A 320 5.61 -12.95 12.98
C ALA A 320 6.68 -12.15 12.21
N ALA A 321 7.60 -12.83 11.53
CA ALA A 321 8.62 -12.18 10.71
C ALA A 321 8.00 -11.37 9.57
N VAL A 322 7.01 -11.94 8.91
CA VAL A 322 6.27 -11.27 7.85
C VAL A 322 5.51 -10.04 8.36
N GLY A 323 4.91 -10.09 9.55
CA GLY A 323 4.31 -8.93 10.20
C GLY A 323 5.34 -7.82 10.46
N GLY A 324 6.59 -8.18 10.79
CA GLY A 324 7.70 -7.23 10.86
C GLY A 324 7.99 -6.53 9.54
N ILE A 325 8.02 -7.30 8.45
CA ILE A 325 8.20 -6.77 7.08
C ILE A 325 7.07 -5.81 6.72
N MET A 326 5.81 -6.20 6.95
CA MET A 326 4.64 -5.35 6.65
C MET A 326 4.61 -4.06 7.46
N ALA A 327 4.95 -4.12 8.75
CA ALA A 327 5.06 -2.93 9.59
C ALA A 327 6.10 -1.94 9.01
N CYS A 328 7.25 -2.45 8.57
CA CYS A 328 8.28 -1.64 7.91
C CYS A 328 7.77 -1.05 6.59
N ILE A 329 7.17 -1.82 5.70
CA ILE A 329 6.60 -1.32 4.45
C ILE A 329 5.61 -0.19 4.72
N SER A 330 4.67 -0.39 5.66
CA SER A 330 3.68 0.62 6.00
C SER A 330 4.31 1.92 6.54
N ILE A 331 5.29 1.82 7.44
CA ILE A 331 5.85 2.97 8.18
C ILE A 331 6.97 3.67 7.40
N HIS A 332 7.88 2.91 6.78
CA HIS A 332 9.06 3.45 6.09
C HIS A 332 8.81 3.74 4.61
N GLU A 333 7.97 2.96 3.93
CA GLU A 333 7.76 3.14 2.48
C GLU A 333 6.45 3.87 2.17
N LEU A 334 5.32 3.27 2.56
CA LEU A 334 4.01 3.70 2.10
C LEU A 334 3.60 5.03 2.72
N GLN A 335 3.74 5.17 4.05
CA GLN A 335 3.29 6.38 4.75
C GLN A 335 4.13 7.62 4.41
N PRO A 336 5.48 7.58 4.34
CA PRO A 336 6.28 8.75 3.95
C PRO A 336 6.01 9.16 2.50
N THR A 337 5.86 8.18 1.60
CA THR A 337 5.43 8.41 0.22
C THR A 337 4.06 9.08 0.16
N ALA A 338 3.09 8.59 0.95
CA ALA A 338 1.77 9.20 1.03
C ALA A 338 1.82 10.65 1.54
N ILE A 339 2.65 10.95 2.54
CA ILE A 339 2.84 12.31 3.05
C ILE A 339 3.45 13.22 1.99
N LYS A 340 4.43 12.74 1.21
CA LYS A 340 5.05 13.49 0.11
C LYS A 340 4.02 13.96 -0.92
N TYR A 341 3.06 13.10 -1.26
CA TYR A 341 2.10 13.39 -2.34
C TYR A 341 0.75 13.96 -1.89
N ALA A 342 0.20 13.50 -0.76
CA ALA A 342 -1.11 13.94 -0.26
C ALA A 342 -1.03 15.05 0.80
N GLY A 343 0.16 15.26 1.39
CA GLY A 343 0.37 16.15 2.52
C GLY A 343 0.05 15.49 3.86
N LYS A 344 0.78 15.91 4.91
CA LYS A 344 0.77 15.27 6.24
C LYS A 344 -0.63 15.07 6.84
N GLY A 345 -1.46 16.12 6.82
CA GLY A 345 -2.80 16.08 7.43
C GLY A 345 -3.72 15.07 6.76
N ILE A 346 -3.79 15.10 5.42
CA ILE A 346 -4.65 14.19 4.65
C ILE A 346 -4.13 12.76 4.76
N ALA A 347 -2.81 12.54 4.55
CA ALA A 347 -2.21 11.22 4.66
C ALA A 347 -2.44 10.59 6.05
N THR A 348 -2.29 11.36 7.13
CA THR A 348 -2.55 10.86 8.49
C THR A 348 -4.02 10.47 8.68
N SER A 349 -4.96 11.32 8.24
CA SER A 349 -6.39 11.00 8.34
C SER A 349 -6.78 9.78 7.49
N SER A 350 -6.22 9.65 6.29
CA SER A 350 -6.45 8.50 5.41
C SER A 350 -5.89 7.21 6.00
N PHE A 351 -4.72 7.27 6.64
CA PHE A 351 -4.11 6.15 7.34
C PHE A 351 -5.02 5.60 8.45
N PHE A 352 -5.46 6.45 9.37
CA PHE A 352 -6.39 6.03 10.42
C PHE A 352 -7.77 5.66 9.88
N GLY A 353 -8.21 6.28 8.79
CA GLY A 353 -9.40 5.87 8.05
C GLY A 353 -9.29 4.44 7.52
N GLY A 354 -8.12 4.06 7.00
CA GLY A 354 -7.80 2.69 6.61
C GLY A 354 -7.90 1.70 7.77
N MET A 355 -7.28 2.04 8.91
CA MET A 355 -7.39 1.21 10.13
C MET A 355 -8.84 1.01 10.57
N LEU A 356 -9.64 2.07 10.57
CA LEU A 356 -11.05 2.02 10.98
C LEU A 356 -11.89 1.16 10.03
N VAL A 357 -11.69 1.30 8.72
CA VAL A 357 -12.39 0.50 7.71
C VAL A 357 -11.99 -0.97 7.83
N CYS A 358 -10.69 -1.25 8.06
CA CYS A 358 -10.22 -2.62 8.27
C CYS A 358 -10.88 -3.26 9.49
N PHE A 359 -10.90 -2.57 10.62
CA PHE A 359 -11.59 -3.03 11.83
C PHE A 359 -13.06 -3.37 11.54
N ALA A 360 -13.81 -2.44 10.94
CA ALA A 360 -15.21 -2.66 10.63
C ALA A 360 -15.44 -3.82 9.66
N ALA A 361 -14.55 -3.99 8.67
CA ALA A 361 -14.63 -5.10 7.73
C ALA A 361 -14.39 -6.45 8.42
N LEU A 362 -13.39 -6.56 9.29
CA LEU A 362 -13.09 -7.79 10.02
C LEU A 362 -14.19 -8.15 11.02
N GLU A 363 -14.76 -7.18 11.72
CA GLU A 363 -15.93 -7.41 12.58
C GLU A 363 -17.13 -7.96 11.79
N ALA A 364 -17.42 -7.38 10.61
CA ALA A 364 -18.50 -7.87 9.75
C ALA A 364 -18.25 -9.31 9.26
N VAL A 365 -17.01 -9.67 8.96
CA VAL A 365 -16.62 -11.05 8.61
C VAL A 365 -16.81 -11.97 9.81
N ASN A 366 -16.40 -11.56 11.01
CA ASN A 366 -16.54 -12.34 12.23
C ASN A 366 -18.01 -12.62 12.57
N GLU A 367 -18.88 -11.62 12.42
CA GLU A 367 -20.33 -11.78 12.58
C GLU A 367 -20.92 -12.75 11.55
N TRP A 368 -20.51 -12.65 10.28
CA TRP A 368 -20.98 -13.52 9.20
C TRP A 368 -20.67 -15.00 9.48
N PHE A 369 -19.53 -15.28 10.10
CA PHE A 369 -19.10 -16.63 10.43
C PHE A 369 -19.55 -17.11 11.82
N GLY A 370 -20.39 -16.36 12.54
CA GLY A 370 -21.03 -16.81 13.77
C GLY A 370 -20.20 -16.67 15.05
N GLY A 371 -19.23 -15.76 15.08
CA GLY A 371 -18.47 -15.40 16.28
C GLY A 371 -17.25 -16.28 16.58
N HIS A 372 -16.13 -15.59 16.82
CA HIS A 372 -14.80 -16.06 17.25
C HIS A 372 -13.98 -16.77 16.17
N VAL A 373 -13.34 -15.94 15.34
CA VAL A 373 -12.03 -16.23 14.75
C VAL A 373 -11.01 -15.80 15.79
N HIS A 374 -10.76 -16.65 16.79
CA HIS A 374 -9.58 -16.59 17.66
C HIS A 374 -9.27 -18.03 18.05
#